data_AF-A0A939MFV6-F1
#
_entry.id   AF-A0A939MFV6-F1
#
_cell.length_a   1.000
_cell.length_b   1.000
_cell.length_c   1.000
_cell.angle_alpha   90.00
_cell.angle_beta   90.00
_cell.angle_gamma   90.00
#
_symmetry.space_group_name_H-M   'P 1'
#
loop_
_entity.id
_entity.type
_entity.pdbx_description
1 polymer ?
#
loop_
_entity_poly.entity_id
_entity_poly.type
_entity_poly.pdbx_seq_one_letter_code
_entity_poly.pdbx_strand_id
1 'polypeptide(L)'
;MSDDNVSRIPVRFKEPPEGEPPFLKVVDRWSDRDGCDHRSYYVEGRGFVPVTYYLREGETEVECGRCHTRLDPMFVLRIMASEETQWSRSRANYIEEMQRLRDRKRTRCFHCGKMTEISRR
;
A
#
# COMPACT_ATOMS: atom_id res chain seq x y z
N MET A 1 14.68 38.28 17.51
CA MET A 1 14.97 37.11 18.36
C MET A 1 15.60 36.08 17.44
N SER A 2 16.91 35.97 17.49
CA SER A 2 17.73 35.13 16.60
C SER A 2 18.00 33.79 17.30
N ASP A 3 17.33 32.73 16.86
CA ASP A 3 17.57 31.36 17.33
C ASP A 3 18.83 30.77 16.66
N ASP A 4 20.00 31.31 17.01
CA ASP A 4 21.30 30.88 16.49
C ASP A 4 22.03 29.87 17.40
N ASN A 5 21.30 29.11 18.22
CA ASN A 5 21.89 28.18 19.19
C ASN A 5 21.87 26.70 18.75
N VAL A 6 21.86 26.42 17.44
CA VAL A 6 21.96 25.06 16.91
C VAL A 6 23.40 24.77 16.49
N SER A 7 24.19 24.20 17.39
CA SER A 7 25.50 23.66 17.05
C SER A 7 25.34 22.39 16.21
N ARG A 8 25.86 22.39 14.97
CA ARG A 8 25.86 21.19 14.12
C ARG A 8 26.71 20.10 14.78
N ILE A 9 26.09 18.96 15.07
CA ILE A 9 26.80 17.77 15.56
C ILE A 9 27.78 17.34 14.46
N PRO A 10 29.07 17.13 14.75
CA PRO A 10 30.05 16.65 13.78
C PRO A 10 29.80 15.16 13.51
N VAL A 11 28.75 14.86 12.74
CA VAL A 11 28.44 13.49 12.30
C VAL A 11 29.36 13.14 11.14
N ARG A 12 30.28 12.20 11.36
CA ARG A 12 31.00 11.52 10.27
C ARG A 12 30.22 10.26 9.91
N PHE A 13 29.56 10.27 8.76
CA PHE A 13 28.97 9.05 8.22
C PHE A 13 30.09 8.08 7.87
N LYS A 14 29.91 6.80 8.19
CA LYS A 14 30.79 5.76 7.70
C LYS A 14 30.57 5.62 6.21
N GLU A 15 31.65 5.57 5.44
CA GLU A 15 31.58 5.24 4.03
C GLU A 15 31.05 3.79 3.91
N PRO A 16 30.15 3.52 2.94
CA PRO A 16 29.74 2.15 2.66
C PRO A 16 30.97 1.29 2.36
N PRO A 17 31.01 0.02 2.79
CA PRO A 17 32.11 -0.87 2.47
C PRO A 17 32.28 -0.96 0.95
N GLU A 18 33.49 -0.66 0.46
CA GLU A 18 33.81 -0.78 -0.95
C GLU A 18 33.90 -2.25 -1.35
N GLY A 19 33.04 -2.69 -2.28
CA GLY A 19 33.17 -3.98 -2.97
C GLY A 19 32.13 -5.04 -2.63
N GLU A 20 31.43 -4.94 -1.49
CA GLU A 20 30.27 -5.79 -1.21
C GLU A 20 28.99 -5.02 -1.54
N PRO A 21 28.11 -5.57 -2.41
CA PRO A 21 26.79 -4.98 -2.58
C PRO A 21 26.11 -4.92 -1.20
N PRO A 22 25.28 -3.90 -0.93
CA PRO A 22 24.54 -3.86 0.32
C PRO A 22 23.84 -5.22 0.54
N PHE A 23 23.90 -5.73 1.77
CA PHE A 23 23.29 -7.02 2.16
C PHE A 23 21.86 -7.18 1.65
N LEU A 24 21.14 -6.07 1.49
CA LEU A 24 19.90 -6.00 0.74
C LEU A 24 20.07 -5.12 -0.49
N LYS A 25 19.92 -5.71 -1.68
CA LYS A 25 19.70 -4.95 -2.91
C LYS A 25 18.33 -4.29 -2.77
N VAL A 26 18.29 -2.97 -2.66
CA VAL A 26 17.04 -2.20 -2.73
C VAL A 26 16.49 -2.39 -4.13
N VAL A 27 15.45 -3.22 -4.26
CA VAL A 27 14.78 -3.48 -5.52
C VAL A 27 13.76 -2.35 -5.69
N ASP A 28 14.15 -1.31 -6.43
CA ASP A 28 13.21 -0.29 -6.84
C ASP A 28 12.23 -0.88 -7.84
N ARG A 29 11.05 -0.26 -7.92
CA ARG A 29 9.89 -0.73 -8.68
C ARG A 29 10.20 -1.17 -10.12
N TRP A 30 11.28 -0.64 -10.71
CA TRP A 30 11.73 -0.87 -12.08
C TRP A 30 13.18 -1.40 -12.20
N SER A 31 13.84 -1.84 -11.11
CA SER A 31 15.28 -2.13 -11.12
C SER A 31 15.68 -3.54 -11.55
N ASP A 32 14.73 -4.45 -11.78
CA ASP A 32 15.04 -5.81 -12.25
C ASP A 32 14.87 -5.96 -13.76
N ARG A 33 15.82 -6.69 -14.36
CA ARG A 33 15.93 -6.97 -15.82
C ARG A 33 14.65 -7.49 -16.47
N ASP A 34 13.72 -8.04 -15.68
CA ASP A 34 12.49 -8.69 -16.16
C ASP A 34 11.21 -7.86 -15.98
N GLY A 35 11.30 -6.61 -15.51
CA GLY A 35 10.14 -5.70 -15.43
C GLY A 35 9.05 -6.15 -14.45
N CYS A 36 9.45 -6.78 -13.34
CA CYS A 36 8.51 -7.19 -12.30
C CYS A 36 8.18 -6.02 -11.36
N ASP A 37 6.91 -5.60 -11.30
CA ASP A 37 6.43 -4.56 -10.35
C ASP A 37 6.44 -5.06 -8.89
N HIS A 38 6.73 -6.35 -8.66
CA HIS A 38 6.75 -7.06 -7.36
C HIS A 38 5.48 -6.95 -6.52
N ARG A 39 4.48 -6.22 -6.99
CA ARG A 39 3.20 -5.94 -6.35
C ARG A 39 2.07 -6.67 -7.06
N SER A 40 2.02 -6.55 -8.38
CA SER A 40 0.98 -7.18 -9.21
C SER A 40 1.50 -7.51 -10.59
N TYR A 41 0.79 -8.40 -11.30
CA TYR A 41 1.06 -8.71 -12.69
C TYR A 41 -0.24 -9.03 -13.43
N TYR A 42 -0.24 -8.83 -14.74
CA TYR A 42 -1.41 -9.12 -15.57
C TYR A 42 -1.46 -10.61 -15.95
N VAL A 43 -2.64 -11.20 -15.80
CA VAL A 43 -2.95 -12.56 -16.24
C VAL A 43 -4.13 -12.49 -17.22
N GLU A 44 -3.94 -13.05 -18.40
CA GLU A 44 -5.00 -13.12 -19.42
C GLU A 44 -6.25 -13.81 -18.86
N GLY A 45 -7.41 -13.17 -19.03
CA GLY A 45 -8.69 -13.65 -18.51
C GLY A 45 -8.95 -13.40 -17.02
N ARG A 46 -7.98 -12.87 -16.25
CA ARG A 46 -8.16 -12.51 -14.83
C ARG A 46 -7.81 -11.06 -14.48
N GLY A 47 -7.10 -10.36 -15.36
CA GLY A 47 -6.66 -8.98 -15.12
C GLY A 47 -5.42 -8.92 -14.23
N PHE A 48 -5.25 -7.82 -13.50
CA PHE A 48 -4.13 -7.64 -12.56
C PHE A 48 -4.37 -8.44 -11.29
N VAL A 49 -3.45 -9.34 -10.96
CA VAL A 49 -3.46 -10.14 -9.73
C VAL A 49 -2.27 -9.79 -8.85
N PRO A 50 -2.41 -9.85 -7.52
CA PRO A 50 -1.30 -9.59 -6.60
C PRO A 50 -0.24 -10.68 -6.72
N VAL A 51 1.01 -10.30 -6.47
CA VAL A 51 2.12 -11.25 -6.37
C VAL A 51 2.06 -11.99 -5.03
N THR A 52 2.41 -13.27 -5.02
CA THR A 52 2.61 -14.04 -3.78
C THR A 52 4.02 -13.83 -3.27
N TYR A 53 4.20 -13.67 -1.97
CA TYR A 53 5.51 -13.59 -1.33
C TYR A 53 5.79 -14.86 -0.53
N TYR A 54 6.99 -15.41 -0.66
CA TYR A 54 7.43 -16.55 0.15
C TYR A 54 8.40 -16.08 1.25
N LEU A 55 8.14 -16.53 2.47
CA LEU A 55 9.00 -16.28 3.63
C LEU A 55 9.53 -17.61 4.14
N ARG A 56 10.81 -17.66 4.47
CA ARG A 56 11.46 -18.80 5.12
C ARG A 56 11.77 -18.43 6.55
N GLU A 57 11.37 -19.28 7.50
CA GLU A 57 11.65 -19.05 8.91
C GLU A 57 13.17 -19.01 9.15
N GLY A 58 13.65 -17.94 9.80
CA GLY A 58 15.08 -17.72 10.07
C GLY A 58 15.84 -16.89 9.02
N GLU A 59 15.23 -16.59 7.87
CA GLU A 59 15.79 -15.66 6.89
C GLU A 59 15.22 -14.24 7.06
N THR A 60 16.03 -13.23 6.75
CA THR A 60 15.63 -11.81 6.79
C THR A 60 15.19 -11.29 5.42
N GLU A 61 14.91 -12.18 4.48
CA GLU A 61 14.61 -11.86 3.08
C GLU A 61 13.26 -12.43 2.69
N VAL A 62 12.57 -11.76 1.76
CA VAL A 62 11.28 -12.19 1.22
C VAL A 62 11.45 -12.53 -0.25
N GLU A 63 10.99 -13.70 -0.70
CA GLU A 63 11.10 -14.09 -2.11
C GLU A 63 9.81 -13.73 -2.89
N CYS A 64 9.97 -13.11 -4.06
CA CYS A 64 8.87 -12.84 -4.98
C CYS A 64 8.42 -14.12 -5.69
N GLY A 65 7.18 -14.57 -5.51
CA GLY A 65 6.67 -15.80 -6.13
C GLY A 65 6.46 -15.75 -7.65
N ARG A 66 6.72 -14.61 -8.30
CA ARG A 66 6.67 -14.46 -9.77
C ARG A 66 8.05 -14.55 -10.43
N CYS A 67 9.03 -13.81 -9.92
CA CYS A 67 10.36 -13.69 -10.52
C CYS A 67 11.47 -14.27 -9.66
N HIS A 68 11.13 -14.76 -8.46
CA HIS A 68 12.05 -15.37 -7.50
C HIS A 68 13.17 -14.45 -6.99
N THR A 69 13.08 -13.14 -7.23
CA THR A 69 13.99 -12.16 -6.63
C THR A 69 13.77 -12.09 -5.12
N ARG A 70 14.88 -12.05 -4.37
CA ARG A 70 14.93 -11.72 -2.94
C ARG A 70 14.73 -10.23 -2.74
N LEU A 71 13.68 -9.89 -2.01
CA LEU A 71 13.20 -8.56 -1.70
C LEU A 71 13.49 -8.22 -0.25
N ASP A 72 13.64 -6.92 0.00
CA ASP A 72 13.68 -6.35 1.35
C ASP A 72 12.30 -6.51 2.03
N PRO A 73 12.24 -7.12 3.23
CA PRO A 73 11.00 -7.19 4.01
C PRO A 73 10.35 -5.82 4.23
N MET A 74 11.13 -4.75 4.43
CA MET A 74 10.60 -3.40 4.63
C MET A 74 9.90 -2.86 3.39
N PHE A 75 10.40 -3.22 2.20
CA PHE A 75 9.73 -2.89 0.93
C PHE A 75 8.36 -3.58 0.83
N VAL A 76 8.30 -4.88 1.13
CA VAL A 76 7.05 -5.66 1.08
C VAL A 76 6.06 -5.21 2.15
N LEU A 77 6.52 -4.99 3.37
CA LEU A 77 5.70 -4.48 4.48
C LEU A 77 5.08 -3.12 4.15
N ARG A 78 5.83 -2.22 3.51
CA ARG A 78 5.32 -0.93 3.06
C ARG A 78 4.18 -1.08 2.05
N ILE A 79 4.28 -2.03 1.11
CA ILE A 79 3.21 -2.32 0.15
C ILE A 79 1.97 -2.82 0.89
N MET A 80 2.12 -3.86 1.72
CA MET A 80 1.01 -4.46 2.46
C MET A 80 0.30 -3.45 3.37
N ALA A 81 1.06 -2.65 4.13
CA ALA A 81 0.51 -1.63 5.00
C ALA A 81 -0.28 -0.55 4.23
N SER A 82 0.20 -0.18 3.04
CA SER A 82 -0.48 0.82 2.20
C SER A 82 -1.83 0.29 1.69
N GLU A 83 -1.86 -0.98 1.27
CA GLU A 83 -3.07 -1.64 0.76
C GLU A 83 -4.09 -1.90 1.87
N GLU A 84 -3.65 -2.40 3.03
CA GLU A 84 -4.51 -2.59 4.20
C GLU A 84 -5.12 -1.26 4.67
N THR A 85 -4.33 -0.19 4.70
CA THR A 85 -4.82 1.15 5.05
C THR A 85 -5.89 1.62 4.06
N GLN A 86 -5.71 1.38 2.76
CA GLN A 86 -6.70 1.72 1.75
C GLN A 86 -8.01 0.94 1.95
N TRP A 87 -7.94 -0.36 2.25
CA TRP A 87 -9.12 -1.19 2.48
C TRP A 87 -9.86 -0.80 3.76
N SER A 88 -9.11 -0.50 4.83
CA SER A 88 -9.68 -0.02 6.09
C SER A 88 -10.45 1.29 5.90
N ARG A 89 -9.88 2.27 5.18
CA ARG A 89 -10.55 3.52 4.82
C ARG A 89 -11.79 3.31 3.95
N SER A 90 -11.68 2.46 2.93
CA SER A 90 -12.80 2.13 2.05
C SER A 90 -13.95 1.50 2.83
N ARG A 91 -13.65 0.57 3.75
CA ARG A 91 -14.62 -0.04 4.64
C ARG A 91 -15.29 0.99 5.56
N ALA A 92 -14.52 1.90 6.14
CA ALA A 92 -15.06 2.98 6.98
C ALA A 92 -16.04 3.86 6.19
N ASN A 93 -15.65 4.31 5.00
CA ASN A 93 -16.51 5.11 4.12
C ASN A 93 -17.79 4.37 3.72
N TYR A 94 -17.68 3.07 3.43
CA TYR A 94 -18.84 2.24 3.11
C TYR A 94 -19.83 2.18 4.28
N ILE A 95 -19.33 1.96 5.50
CA ILE A 95 -20.16 1.92 6.71
C ILE A 95 -20.84 3.27 6.93
N GLU A 96 -20.10 4.38 6.78
CA GLU A 96 -20.63 5.73 6.93
C GLU A 96 -21.73 6.04 5.90
N GLU A 97 -21.52 5.72 4.62
CA GLU A 97 -22.54 5.94 3.58
C GLU A 97 -23.77 5.05 3.82
N MET A 98 -23.58 3.80 4.24
CA MET A 98 -24.69 2.93 4.63
C MET A 98 -25.47 3.48 5.81
N GLN A 99 -24.80 4.07 6.80
CA GLN A 99 -25.45 4.74 7.92
C GLN A 99 -26.23 5.98 7.44
N ARG A 100 -25.62 6.83 6.60
CA ARG A 100 -26.28 8.00 5.98
C ARG A 100 -27.55 7.61 5.22
N LEU A 101 -27.50 6.52 4.45
CA LEU A 101 -28.64 6.01 3.70
C LEU A 101 -29.72 5.44 4.61
N ARG A 102 -29.36 4.75 5.70
CA ARG A 102 -30.31 4.28 6.73
C ARG A 102 -31.01 5.42 7.46
N ASP A 103 -30.26 6.47 7.80
CA ASP A 103 -30.80 7.62 8.53
C ASP A 103 -31.68 8.52 7.67
N ARG A 104 -31.57 8.40 6.33
CA ARG A 104 -32.44 9.12 5.40
C ARG A 104 -33.90 8.71 5.63
N LYS A 105 -34.75 9.72 5.84
CA LYS A 105 -36.20 9.53 6.03
C LYS A 105 -37.00 9.77 4.75
N ARG A 106 -36.49 10.61 3.84
CA ARG A 106 -37.19 11.03 2.61
C ARG A 106 -36.24 11.06 1.42
N THR A 107 -36.75 10.74 0.24
CA THR A 107 -36.02 10.79 -1.04
C THR A 107 -36.82 11.58 -2.07
N ARG A 108 -36.12 12.19 -3.02
CA ARG A 108 -36.76 12.89 -4.14
C ARG A 108 -37.18 11.87 -5.20
N CYS A 109 -38.44 11.89 -5.62
CA CYS A 109 -38.89 11.09 -6.75
C CYS A 109 -38.26 11.62 -8.05
N PHE A 110 -37.67 10.73 -8.84
CA PHE A 110 -37.08 11.10 -10.13
C PHE A 110 -38.14 11.58 -11.13
N HIS A 111 -39.32 10.96 -11.16
CA HIS A 111 -40.38 11.25 -12.13
C HIS A 111 -41.09 12.58 -11.85
N CYS A 112 -41.46 12.86 -10.59
CA CYS A 112 -42.27 14.04 -10.25
C CYS A 112 -41.53 15.11 -9.42
N GLY A 113 -40.30 14.85 -9.00
CA GLY A 113 -39.47 15.79 -8.24
C GLY A 113 -39.92 16.05 -6.79
N LYS A 114 -41.03 15.47 -6.33
CA LYS A 114 -41.56 15.62 -4.97
C LYS A 114 -40.77 14.76 -3.97
N MET A 115 -40.75 15.18 -2.70
CA MET A 115 -40.12 14.42 -1.60
C MET A 115 -41.06 13.36 -1.05
N THR A 116 -40.68 12.10 -1.19
CA THR A 116 -41.44 10.92 -0.73
C THR A 116 -40.75 10.32 0.49
N GLU A 117 -41.51 9.71 1.41
CA GLU A 117 -40.96 9.03 2.57
C GLU A 117 -40.37 7.66 2.17
N ILE A 118 -39.24 7.27 2.74
CA ILE A 118 -38.65 5.94 2.52
C ILE A 118 -39.39 4.94 3.41
N SER A 119 -40.01 3.93 2.80
CA SER A 119 -40.60 2.80 3.53
C SER A 119 -39.52 2.03 4.28
N ARG A 120 -39.72 1.80 5.59
CA ARG A 120 -38.83 1.01 6.47
C ARG A 120 -39.42 -0.34 6.88
N ARG A 121 -40.52 -0.76 6.24
CA ARG A 121 -41.15 -2.07 6.46
C ARG A 121 -40.31 -3.18 5.83
#